data_AF-A0A924K7V8-F1
#
_entry.id   AF-A0A924K7V8-F1
#
_cell.length_a   1.000
_cell.length_b   1.000
_cell.length_c   1.000
_cell.angle_alpha   90.00
_cell.angle_beta   90.00
_cell.angle_gamma   90.00
#
_symmetry.space_group_name_H-M   'P 1'
#
loop_
_entity.id
_entity.type
_entity.pdbx_description
1 polymer ?
#
loop_
_entity_poly.entity_id
_entity_poly.type
_entity_poly.pdbx_seq_one_letter_code
_entity_poly.pdbx_strand_id
1 'polypeptide(L)'
;MNRYAIWKYAIILVALVIGALYTAPNFFGEAPAVQVSAAKATVKVDSSTQARVEQVIAAAGLKADFVTLDAVGIKARFRDTDTQLKARDAIKKALVPDAADESYVVALNLISSSPTWLTALHAFPMYLGLDLRGGVHLLLQVDMQAALTKKAEALSGDLRSTLREKSIRHNGINRNNQAIEIAFKSAADLQATKAIIADQFQDLQVTDTTSGTDSKLSASIKPDAGRRIQEQALKQNIVTLHNRINELGVAEPVIQQQGLDRIVVQLPGIQDPNRVKSIIGRTATLEVRLVDESSEASSAAVGAGPVPFGAEKYLERKGLPVIVKKQVILTGENLTDAQPGFDTQTQEAAVHLTLDAKGSRIFRDVTRENVGKRMAILLFEKGKGEVVTAPVIRSEIGGGRVQISGSMTTVEANDTALLLRAGSLAAPMEIIEEFTIGPTLGAENITKGFHSVAWGFAVICLFMASYYMLFGLFSGVALAVNLLLLVAVLSMLQATLTLPGMAAMALALGMA
;
A
#
# COMPACT_ATOMS: atom_id res chain seq x y z
N MET A 1 55.31 25.92 -5.27
CA MET A 1 54.53 27.09 -4.79
C MET A 1 53.19 26.59 -4.25
N ASN A 2 53.14 26.09 -3.01
CA ASN A 2 51.92 25.57 -2.38
C ASN A 2 51.18 26.74 -1.71
N ARG A 3 50.04 27.15 -2.26
CA ARG A 3 49.27 28.32 -1.77
C ARG A 3 48.33 28.00 -0.59
N TYR A 4 48.14 26.72 -0.26
CA TYR A 4 47.22 26.29 0.82
C TYR A 4 47.93 25.50 1.93
N ALA A 5 47.37 25.56 3.13
CA ALA A 5 47.88 24.79 4.28
C ALA A 5 47.59 23.29 4.12
N ILE A 6 48.47 22.43 4.66
CA ILE A 6 48.43 20.96 4.49
C ILE A 6 47.07 20.36 4.89
N TRP A 7 46.43 20.88 5.94
CA TRP A 7 45.11 20.43 6.38
C TRP A 7 44.01 20.66 5.33
N LYS A 8 44.12 21.70 4.48
CA LYS A 8 43.16 21.93 3.38
C LYS A 8 43.31 20.87 2.29
N TYR A 9 44.54 20.48 1.96
CA TYR A 9 44.79 19.37 1.03
C TYR A 9 44.31 18.03 1.61
N ALA A 10 44.44 17.82 2.92
CA ALA A 10 43.91 16.64 3.59
C ALA A 10 42.36 16.58 3.52
N ILE A 11 41.67 17.70 3.72
CA ILE A 11 40.20 17.77 3.57
C ILE A 11 39.79 17.45 2.12
N ILE A 12 40.48 18.02 1.13
CA ILE A 12 40.20 17.74 -0.28
C ILE A 12 40.39 16.25 -0.59
N LEU A 13 41.47 15.63 -0.09
CA LEU A 13 41.73 14.21 -0.27
C LEU A 13 40.61 13.36 0.33
N VAL A 14 40.18 13.66 1.56
CA VAL A 14 39.09 12.96 2.23
C VAL A 14 37.78 13.11 1.45
N ALA A 15 37.44 14.32 1.00
CA ALA A 15 36.26 14.58 0.19
C ALA A 15 36.30 13.80 -1.14
N LEU A 16 37.47 13.67 -1.76
CA LEU A 16 37.65 12.94 -3.01
C LEU A 16 37.51 11.43 -2.80
N VAL A 17 38.04 10.89 -1.70
CA VAL A 17 37.86 9.46 -1.32
C VAL A 17 36.40 9.14 -1.03
N ILE A 18 35.72 9.97 -0.24
CA ILE A 18 34.28 9.82 0.04
C ILE A 18 33.48 9.93 -1.26
N GLY A 19 33.79 10.93 -2.08
CA GLY A 19 33.17 11.12 -3.37
C GLY A 19 33.30 9.88 -4.25
N ALA A 20 34.52 9.37 -4.43
CA ALA A 20 34.76 8.18 -5.23
C ALA A 20 34.03 6.94 -4.68
N LEU A 21 33.97 6.78 -3.36
CA LEU A 21 33.29 5.65 -2.71
C LEU A 21 31.77 5.67 -2.96
N TYR A 22 31.12 6.82 -2.84
CA TYR A 22 29.68 6.98 -3.05
C TYR A 22 29.29 7.11 -4.54
N THR A 23 30.21 7.55 -5.40
CA THR A 23 29.99 7.52 -6.85
C THR A 23 30.13 6.10 -7.41
N ALA A 24 31.02 5.26 -6.87
CA ALA A 24 31.34 3.92 -7.39
C ALA A 24 30.12 3.00 -7.66
N PRO A 25 29.12 2.88 -6.76
CA PRO A 25 27.93 2.06 -7.00
C PRO A 25 27.17 2.40 -8.29
N ASN A 26 27.18 3.67 -8.71
CA ASN A 26 26.46 4.13 -9.91
C ASN A 26 27.04 3.54 -11.21
N PHE A 27 28.31 3.13 -11.22
CA PHE A 27 28.94 2.51 -12.39
C PHE A 27 28.56 1.04 -12.58
N PHE A 28 28.08 0.36 -11.54
CA PHE A 28 27.70 -1.05 -11.63
C PHE A 28 26.30 -1.22 -12.25
N GLY A 29 25.44 -0.21 -12.16
CA GLY A 29 24.09 -0.23 -12.75
C GLY A 29 23.19 -1.33 -12.15
N GLU A 30 22.12 -1.65 -12.88
CA GLU A 30 21.19 -2.72 -12.55
C GLU A 30 21.28 -3.85 -13.56
N ALA A 31 21.19 -5.09 -13.10
CA ALA A 31 21.16 -6.27 -13.94
C ALA A 31 19.73 -6.83 -14.04
N PRO A 32 19.32 -7.28 -15.23
CA PRO A 32 18.02 -7.92 -15.43
C PRO A 32 17.95 -9.24 -14.65
N ALA A 33 16.88 -9.43 -13.90
CA ALA A 33 16.65 -10.63 -13.11
C ALA A 33 15.22 -11.16 -13.28
N VAL A 34 15.05 -12.47 -13.27
CA VAL A 34 13.73 -13.10 -13.17
C VAL A 34 13.53 -13.48 -11.70
N GLN A 35 12.41 -13.04 -11.14
CA GLN A 35 12.00 -13.38 -9.79
C GLN A 35 10.83 -14.37 -9.84
N VAL A 36 10.99 -15.51 -9.18
CA VAL A 36 9.94 -16.50 -9.01
C VAL A 36 9.50 -16.45 -7.56
N SER A 37 8.27 -16.00 -7.33
CA SER A 37 7.61 -16.03 -6.03
C SER A 37 6.40 -16.97 -6.07
N ALA A 38 5.95 -17.44 -4.91
CA ALA A 38 4.70 -18.20 -4.85
C ALA A 38 3.52 -17.29 -5.23
N ALA A 39 2.59 -17.79 -6.04
CA ALA A 39 1.32 -17.10 -6.34
C ALA A 39 0.24 -17.44 -5.32
N LYS A 40 0.36 -18.60 -4.67
CA LYS A 40 -0.55 -19.09 -3.63
C LYS A 40 0.23 -19.42 -2.37
N ALA A 41 -0.37 -19.09 -1.23
CA ALA A 41 0.15 -19.34 0.11
C ALA A 41 0.50 -20.82 0.41
N THR A 42 -0.12 -21.76 -0.31
CA THR A 42 0.10 -23.21 -0.18
C THR A 42 1.34 -23.73 -0.92
N VAL A 43 1.93 -22.92 -1.81
CA VAL A 43 3.05 -23.31 -2.66
C VAL A 43 4.34 -22.74 -2.08
N LYS A 44 5.27 -23.61 -1.64
CA LYS A 44 6.57 -23.18 -1.13
C LYS A 44 7.56 -22.99 -2.27
N VAL A 45 8.35 -21.91 -2.18
CA VAL A 45 9.55 -21.72 -2.98
C VAL A 45 10.74 -22.15 -2.13
N ASP A 46 11.34 -23.27 -2.48
CA ASP A 46 12.40 -23.93 -1.72
C ASP A 46 13.60 -24.28 -2.62
N SER A 47 14.61 -24.94 -2.05
CA SER A 47 15.80 -25.38 -2.80
C SER A 47 15.47 -26.33 -3.95
N SER A 48 14.36 -27.09 -3.86
CA SER A 48 13.89 -27.95 -4.95
C SER A 48 13.36 -27.13 -6.12
N THR A 49 12.64 -26.05 -5.82
CA THR A 49 12.16 -25.08 -6.79
C THR A 49 13.34 -24.34 -7.44
N GLN A 50 14.38 -24.00 -6.66
CA GLN A 50 15.61 -23.41 -7.18
C GLN A 50 16.29 -24.33 -8.20
N ALA A 51 16.50 -25.60 -7.85
CA ALA A 51 17.10 -26.58 -8.75
C ALA A 51 16.28 -26.75 -10.03
N ARG A 52 14.95 -26.70 -9.93
CA ARG A 52 14.04 -26.77 -11.08
C ARG A 52 14.15 -25.53 -11.97
N VAL A 53 14.26 -24.33 -11.40
CA VAL A 53 14.50 -23.09 -12.15
C VAL A 53 15.85 -23.15 -12.88
N GLU A 54 16.91 -23.63 -12.22
CA GLU A 54 18.24 -23.81 -12.83
C GLU A 54 18.20 -24.81 -14.00
N GLN A 55 17.49 -25.94 -13.84
CA GLN A 55 17.30 -26.93 -14.91
C GLN A 55 16.54 -26.35 -16.10
N VAL A 56 15.48 -25.57 -15.87
CA VAL A 56 14.70 -24.94 -16.94
C VAL A 56 15.53 -23.91 -17.69
N ILE A 57 16.32 -23.09 -16.98
CA ILE A 57 17.24 -22.12 -17.60
C ILE A 57 18.27 -22.84 -18.47
N ALA A 58 18.87 -23.92 -17.95
CA ALA A 58 19.85 -24.72 -18.69
C ALA A 58 19.24 -25.42 -19.91
N ALA A 59 18.03 -25.99 -19.78
CA ALA A 59 17.31 -26.64 -20.87
C ALA A 59 16.90 -25.67 -21.99
N ALA A 60 16.68 -24.39 -21.65
CA ALA A 60 16.44 -23.31 -22.61
C ALA A 60 17.74 -22.81 -23.30
N GLY A 61 18.90 -23.36 -22.95
CA GLY A 61 20.20 -22.92 -23.46
C GLY A 61 20.64 -21.55 -22.95
N LEU A 62 20.06 -21.08 -21.84
CA LEU A 62 20.35 -19.80 -21.23
C LEU A 62 21.35 -19.96 -20.08
N LYS A 63 22.18 -18.95 -19.84
CA LYS A 63 23.14 -18.93 -18.72
C LYS A 63 22.79 -17.82 -17.75
N ALA A 64 22.40 -18.18 -16.54
CA ALA A 64 22.24 -17.24 -15.44
C ALA A 64 23.61 -16.94 -14.81
N ASP A 65 23.84 -15.69 -14.41
CA ASP A 65 25.04 -15.29 -13.67
C ASP A 65 25.04 -15.89 -12.26
N PHE A 66 23.87 -15.85 -11.60
CA PHE A 66 23.60 -16.57 -10.37
C PHE A 66 22.10 -16.83 -10.23
N VAL A 67 21.77 -17.86 -9.45
CA VAL A 67 20.42 -18.12 -8.97
C VAL A 67 20.50 -18.22 -7.45
N THR A 68 19.71 -17.42 -6.76
CA THR A 68 19.72 -17.33 -5.29
C THR A 68 18.31 -17.42 -4.76
N LEU A 69 18.16 -18.10 -3.62
CA LEU A 69 16.92 -18.17 -2.86
C LEU A 69 16.96 -17.12 -1.76
N ASP A 70 15.94 -16.27 -1.70
CA ASP A 70 15.75 -15.22 -0.71
C ASP A 70 14.39 -15.42 -0.01
N ALA A 71 14.12 -14.66 1.06
CA ALA A 71 12.88 -14.76 1.85
C ALA A 71 11.60 -14.55 1.03
N VAL A 72 11.70 -13.81 -0.09
CA VAL A 72 10.57 -13.45 -0.98
C VAL A 72 10.47 -14.40 -2.21
N GLY A 73 11.45 -15.27 -2.43
CA GLY A 73 11.45 -16.22 -3.56
C GLY A 73 12.83 -16.39 -4.22
N ILE A 74 12.85 -16.97 -5.42
CA ILE A 74 14.08 -17.21 -6.19
C ILE A 74 14.35 -16.01 -7.10
N LYS A 75 15.60 -15.54 -7.11
CA LYS A 75 16.10 -14.49 -8.01
C LYS A 75 17.18 -15.09 -8.91
N ALA A 76 16.92 -15.09 -10.21
CA ALA A 76 17.88 -15.51 -11.24
C ALA A 76 18.36 -14.28 -12.02
N ARG A 77 19.66 -13.99 -12.00
CA ARG A 77 20.24 -12.84 -12.69
C ARG A 77 20.71 -13.22 -14.10
N PHE A 78 20.47 -12.36 -15.06
CA PHE A 78 20.85 -12.51 -16.45
C PHE A 78 21.71 -11.32 -16.91
N ARG A 79 22.39 -11.49 -18.04
CA ARG A 79 23.23 -10.43 -18.63
C ARG A 79 22.40 -9.39 -19.39
N ASP A 80 21.37 -9.86 -20.11
CA ASP A 80 20.63 -9.03 -21.05
C ASP A 80 19.10 -9.21 -20.88
N THR A 81 18.33 -8.16 -21.17
CA THR A 81 16.86 -8.17 -21.09
C THR A 81 16.23 -9.21 -22.02
N ASP A 82 16.83 -9.48 -23.18
CA ASP A 82 16.33 -10.53 -24.09
C ASP A 82 16.47 -11.93 -23.50
N THR A 83 17.59 -12.20 -22.82
CA THR A 83 17.80 -13.47 -22.12
C THR A 83 16.89 -13.59 -20.92
N GLN A 84 16.61 -12.48 -20.23
CA GLN A 84 15.66 -12.40 -19.14
C GLN A 84 14.21 -12.68 -19.60
N LEU A 85 13.78 -12.11 -20.73
CA LEU A 85 12.46 -12.36 -21.31
C LEU A 85 12.29 -13.82 -21.71
N LYS A 86 13.27 -14.39 -22.41
CA LYS A 86 13.28 -15.82 -22.76
C LYS A 86 13.30 -16.71 -21.53
N ALA A 87 14.07 -16.35 -20.50
CA ALA A 87 14.10 -17.07 -19.24
C ALA A 87 12.74 -17.00 -18.53
N ARG A 88 12.11 -15.83 -18.44
CA ARG A 88 10.76 -15.67 -17.88
C ARG A 88 9.77 -16.57 -18.61
N ASP A 89 9.79 -16.59 -19.94
CA ASP A 89 8.85 -17.38 -20.73
C ASP A 89 9.07 -18.89 -20.54
N ALA A 90 10.33 -19.33 -20.51
CA ALA A 90 10.67 -20.72 -20.21
C ALA A 90 10.25 -21.14 -18.79
N ILE A 91 10.55 -20.30 -17.80
CA ILE A 91 10.22 -20.51 -16.39
C ILE A 91 8.70 -20.50 -16.19
N LYS A 92 7.98 -19.54 -16.80
CA LYS A 92 6.52 -19.46 -16.74
C LYS A 92 5.89 -20.70 -17.38
N LYS A 93 6.35 -21.15 -18.55
CA LYS A 93 5.85 -22.37 -19.20
C LYS A 93 6.08 -23.63 -18.36
N ALA A 94 7.17 -23.68 -17.60
CA ALA A 94 7.54 -24.85 -16.78
C ALA A 94 6.88 -24.89 -15.40
N LEU A 95 6.64 -23.72 -14.79
CA LEU A 95 6.09 -23.59 -13.43
C LEU A 95 4.61 -23.22 -13.39
N VAL A 96 4.07 -22.64 -14.47
CA VAL A 96 2.66 -22.22 -14.59
C VAL A 96 2.05 -22.83 -15.87
N PRO A 97 1.80 -24.15 -15.88
CA PRO A 97 1.24 -24.82 -17.05
C PRO A 97 -0.26 -24.51 -17.28
N ASP A 98 -0.98 -24.05 -16.25
CA ASP A 98 -2.39 -23.66 -16.33
C ASP A 98 -2.57 -22.19 -15.91
N ALA A 99 -3.22 -21.39 -16.75
CA ALA A 99 -3.40 -19.94 -16.53
C ALA A 99 -4.55 -19.63 -15.55
N ALA A 100 -5.43 -20.59 -15.28
CA ALA A 100 -6.53 -20.44 -14.33
C ALA A 100 -6.12 -20.73 -12.87
N ASP A 101 -5.00 -21.44 -12.67
CA ASP A 101 -4.44 -21.79 -11.37
C ASP A 101 -2.93 -21.47 -11.32
N GLU A 102 -2.62 -20.18 -11.18
CA GLU A 102 -1.24 -19.75 -11.02
C GLU A 102 -0.70 -20.20 -9.66
N SER A 103 0.22 -21.18 -9.66
CA SER A 103 0.93 -21.66 -8.47
C SER A 103 2.15 -20.81 -8.13
N TYR A 104 2.79 -20.21 -9.14
CA TYR A 104 3.97 -19.35 -9.04
C TYR A 104 3.76 -18.06 -9.84
N VAL A 105 4.22 -16.93 -9.32
CA VAL A 105 4.34 -15.67 -10.07
C VAL A 105 5.77 -15.55 -10.56
N VAL A 106 5.93 -15.49 -11.88
CA VAL A 106 7.22 -15.25 -12.53
C VAL A 106 7.25 -13.81 -13.00
N ALA A 107 7.89 -12.95 -12.21
CA ALA A 107 8.01 -11.53 -12.48
C ALA A 107 9.40 -11.19 -13.03
N LEU A 108 9.47 -10.19 -13.89
CA LEU A 108 10.74 -9.57 -14.26
C LEU A 108 11.09 -8.52 -13.19
N ASN A 109 12.35 -8.47 -12.82
CA ASN A 109 12.88 -7.54 -11.83
C ASN A 109 14.26 -6.99 -12.28
N LEU A 110 14.71 -5.90 -11.68
CA LEU A 110 16.05 -5.33 -11.84
C LEU A 110 16.72 -5.33 -10.47
N ILE A 111 17.92 -5.90 -10.38
CA ILE A 111 18.68 -5.96 -9.12
C ILE A 111 19.99 -5.20 -9.28
N SER A 112 20.45 -4.54 -8.21
CA SER A 112 21.73 -3.84 -8.26
C SER A 112 22.87 -4.81 -8.55
N SER A 113 23.75 -4.45 -9.49
CA SER A 113 24.98 -5.19 -9.79
C SER A 113 26.15 -4.82 -8.87
N SER A 114 25.91 -3.96 -7.87
CA SER A 114 26.95 -3.48 -6.97
C SER A 114 27.52 -4.61 -6.11
N PRO A 115 28.86 -4.66 -5.91
CA PRO A 115 29.49 -5.55 -4.95
C PRO A 115 28.87 -5.46 -3.55
N THR A 116 28.83 -6.58 -2.84
CA THR A 116 28.26 -6.70 -1.48
C THR A 116 29.00 -5.84 -0.44
N TRP A 117 30.28 -5.57 -0.65
CA TRP A 117 31.05 -4.70 0.26
C TRP A 117 30.64 -3.22 0.15
N LEU A 118 30.19 -2.76 -1.02
CA LEU A 118 29.69 -1.38 -1.18
C LEU A 118 28.33 -1.21 -0.52
N THR A 119 27.44 -2.20 -0.65
CA THR A 119 26.14 -2.20 0.02
C THR A 119 26.26 -2.31 1.54
N ALA A 120 27.27 -3.04 2.05
CA ALA A 120 27.57 -3.07 3.49
C ALA A 120 27.99 -1.70 4.06
N LEU A 121 28.61 -0.84 3.24
CA LEU A 121 28.97 0.54 3.60
C LEU A 121 27.82 1.53 3.43
N HIS A 122 26.59 1.07 3.13
CA HIS A 122 25.45 1.91 2.77
C HIS A 122 25.72 2.82 1.56
N ALA A 123 26.66 2.44 0.69
CA ALA A 123 26.91 3.11 -0.57
C ALA A 123 25.97 2.51 -1.63
N PHE A 124 24.77 3.07 -1.74
CA PHE A 124 23.77 2.67 -2.74
C PHE A 124 23.87 3.53 -4.00
N PRO A 125 23.60 2.97 -5.19
CA PRO A 125 23.46 3.78 -6.39
C PRO A 125 22.31 4.78 -6.24
N MET A 126 22.36 5.87 -7.01
CA MET A 126 21.25 6.81 -7.10
C MET A 126 20.00 6.10 -7.60
N TYR A 127 18.84 6.48 -7.07
CA TYR A 127 17.58 5.99 -7.60
C TYR A 127 17.34 6.53 -8.99
N LEU A 128 16.82 5.69 -9.87
CA LEU A 128 16.44 6.07 -11.23
C LEU A 128 14.93 6.23 -11.28
N GLY A 129 14.48 7.36 -11.81
CA GLY A 129 13.06 7.65 -11.99
C GLY A 129 12.40 6.70 -13.00
N LEU A 130 11.07 6.75 -13.04
CA LEU A 130 10.25 5.91 -13.92
C LEU A 130 10.73 5.93 -15.39
N ASP A 131 11.13 7.10 -15.89
CA ASP A 131 11.59 7.29 -17.27
C ASP A 131 12.91 6.56 -17.60
N LEU A 132 13.69 6.22 -16.57
CA LEU A 132 15.01 5.62 -16.69
C LEU A 132 15.00 4.15 -16.26
N ARG A 133 14.28 3.81 -15.19
CA ARG A 133 14.19 2.44 -14.66
C ARG A 133 13.07 1.61 -15.31
N GLY A 134 12.14 2.27 -16.01
CA GLY A 134 10.85 1.68 -16.34
C GLY A 134 9.99 1.51 -15.09
N GLY A 135 8.74 1.10 -15.29
CA GLY A 135 7.79 0.95 -14.19
C GLY A 135 6.34 1.11 -14.61
N VAL A 136 5.47 1.29 -13.62
CA VAL A 136 4.03 1.46 -13.81
C VAL A 136 3.59 2.84 -13.34
N HIS A 137 2.82 3.52 -14.18
CA HIS A 137 2.10 4.76 -13.88
C HIS A 137 0.60 4.47 -13.88
N LEU A 138 -0.06 4.72 -12.75
CA LEU A 138 -1.50 4.52 -12.57
C LEU A 138 -2.16 5.85 -12.21
N LEU A 139 -3.27 6.16 -12.87
CA LEU A 139 -4.19 7.22 -12.45
C LEU A 139 -5.44 6.58 -11.86
N LEU A 140 -5.64 6.81 -10.57
CA LEU A 140 -6.77 6.27 -9.81
C LEU A 140 -7.80 7.37 -9.60
N GLN A 141 -9.08 7.09 -9.81
CA GLN A 141 -10.20 7.97 -9.47
C GLN A 141 -10.92 7.45 -8.23
N VAL A 142 -11.14 8.32 -7.24
CA VAL A 142 -11.80 7.98 -5.97
C VAL A 142 -13.30 8.28 -6.09
N ASP A 143 -14.14 7.33 -5.64
CA ASP A 143 -15.59 7.53 -5.58
C ASP A 143 -15.97 8.42 -4.39
N MET A 144 -16.09 9.71 -4.68
CA MET A 144 -16.44 10.73 -3.69
C MET A 144 -17.89 10.62 -3.21
N GLN A 145 -18.79 10.03 -3.99
CA GLN A 145 -20.18 9.82 -3.58
C GLN A 145 -20.27 8.69 -2.56
N ALA A 146 -19.52 7.62 -2.76
CA ALA A 146 -19.37 6.54 -1.79
C ALA A 146 -18.78 7.05 -0.46
N ALA A 147 -17.78 7.95 -0.50
CA ALA A 147 -17.23 8.59 0.70
C ALA A 147 -18.29 9.32 1.53
N LEU A 148 -19.09 10.17 0.87
CA LEU A 148 -20.18 10.92 1.50
C LEU A 148 -21.28 9.99 2.03
N THR A 149 -21.59 8.92 1.29
CA THR A 149 -22.57 7.92 1.68
C THR A 149 -22.15 7.18 2.94
N LYS A 150 -20.89 6.72 3.00
CA LYS A 150 -20.31 6.06 4.17
C LYS A 150 -20.32 6.98 5.39
N LYS A 151 -20.00 8.26 5.21
CA LYS A 151 -20.03 9.24 6.29
C LYS A 151 -21.44 9.53 6.78
N ALA A 152 -22.42 9.65 5.88
CA ALA A 152 -23.83 9.81 6.23
C ALA A 152 -24.36 8.60 7.02
N GLU A 153 -23.93 7.39 6.68
CA GLU A 153 -24.27 6.17 7.42
C GLU A 153 -23.70 6.19 8.83
N ALA A 154 -22.42 6.52 9.00
CA ALA A 154 -21.80 6.68 10.32
C ALA A 154 -22.54 7.72 11.18
N LEU A 155 -22.81 8.90 10.62
CA LEU A 155 -23.58 9.96 11.31
C LEU A 155 -25.00 9.52 11.67
N SER A 156 -25.67 8.72 10.83
CA SER A 156 -27.00 8.18 11.15
C SER A 156 -26.97 7.20 12.33
N GLY A 157 -25.89 6.43 12.46
CA GLY A 157 -25.65 5.52 13.59
C GLY A 157 -25.40 6.31 14.88
N ASP A 158 -24.52 7.31 14.81
CA ASP A 158 -24.20 8.19 15.93
C ASP A 158 -25.45 8.94 16.42
N LEU A 159 -26.23 9.53 15.50
CA LEU A 159 -27.51 10.17 15.81
C LEU A 159 -28.48 9.23 16.51
N ARG A 160 -28.60 7.97 16.04
CA ARG A 160 -29.47 6.97 16.68
C ARG A 160 -29.03 6.67 18.12
N SER A 161 -27.72 6.58 18.34
CA SER A 161 -27.16 6.37 19.69
C SER A 161 -27.44 7.56 20.61
N THR A 162 -27.15 8.78 20.15
CA THR A 162 -27.37 10.00 20.93
C THR A 162 -28.84 10.23 21.27
N LEU A 163 -29.76 9.99 20.31
CA LEU A 163 -31.20 10.11 20.57
C LEU A 163 -31.69 9.09 21.60
N ARG A 164 -31.13 7.87 21.59
CA ARG A 164 -31.43 6.85 22.60
C ARG A 164 -30.92 7.24 23.98
N GLU A 165 -29.69 7.75 24.07
CA GLU A 165 -29.09 8.21 25.32
C GLU A 165 -29.89 9.38 25.94
N LYS A 166 -30.32 10.33 25.11
CA LYS A 166 -31.16 11.46 25.53
C LYS A 166 -32.65 11.10 25.69
N SER A 167 -33.03 9.83 25.52
CA SER A 167 -34.40 9.33 25.65
C SER A 167 -35.44 10.04 24.74
N ILE A 168 -35.02 10.49 23.55
CA ILE A 168 -35.90 11.16 22.58
C ILE A 168 -36.59 10.10 21.71
N ARG A 169 -37.92 10.14 21.71
CA ARG A 169 -38.74 9.20 20.95
C ARG A 169 -38.76 9.59 19.47
N HIS A 170 -38.47 8.63 18.60
CA HIS A 170 -38.50 8.78 17.15
C HIS A 170 -39.22 7.59 16.52
N ASN A 171 -39.96 7.80 15.43
CA ASN A 171 -40.72 6.76 14.72
C ASN A 171 -39.88 5.99 13.69
N GLY A 172 -38.61 6.36 13.53
CA GLY A 172 -37.70 5.75 12.58
C GLY A 172 -36.69 6.76 12.09
N ILE A 173 -35.46 6.27 11.90
CA ILE A 173 -34.39 7.00 11.21
C ILE A 173 -34.17 6.24 9.93
N ASN A 174 -34.57 6.85 8.81
CA ASN A 174 -34.35 6.30 7.49
C ASN A 174 -33.29 7.14 6.77
N ARG A 175 -32.50 6.50 5.91
CA ARG A 175 -31.49 7.19 5.09
C ARG A 175 -31.97 7.20 3.65
N ASN A 176 -31.96 8.39 3.06
CA ASN A 176 -32.21 8.60 1.65
C ASN A 176 -30.95 9.20 1.01
N ASN A 177 -30.06 8.33 0.52
CA ASN A 177 -28.73 8.69 0.02
C ASN A 177 -27.89 9.45 1.06
N GLN A 178 -27.75 10.77 0.89
CA GLN A 178 -26.96 11.66 1.76
C GLN A 178 -27.83 12.40 2.79
N ALA A 179 -29.16 12.28 2.68
CA ALA A 179 -30.10 12.84 3.64
C ALA A 179 -30.51 11.78 4.67
N ILE A 180 -30.53 12.17 5.93
CA ILE A 180 -31.02 11.38 7.06
C ILE A 180 -32.40 11.92 7.40
N GLU A 181 -33.42 11.12 7.15
CA GLU A 181 -34.81 11.45 7.46
C GLU A 181 -35.20 10.86 8.81
N ILE A 182 -35.67 11.72 9.71
CA ILE A 182 -36.12 11.33 11.05
C ILE A 182 -37.57 11.73 11.21
N ALA A 183 -38.43 10.78 11.55
CA ALA A 183 -39.86 11.02 11.77
C ALA A 183 -40.16 11.18 13.27
N PHE A 184 -40.91 12.23 13.61
CA PHE A 184 -41.33 12.54 14.98
C PHE A 184 -42.86 12.66 15.08
N LYS A 185 -43.42 12.17 16.19
CA LYS A 185 -44.84 12.38 16.56
C LYS A 185 -45.07 13.71 17.29
N SER A 186 -44.06 14.21 18.01
CA SER A 186 -44.14 15.41 18.84
C SER A 186 -43.27 16.54 18.28
N ALA A 187 -43.82 17.75 18.21
CA ALA A 187 -43.05 18.94 17.83
C ALA A 187 -41.96 19.30 18.86
N ALA A 188 -42.14 18.92 20.13
CA ALA A 188 -41.15 19.13 21.18
C ALA A 188 -39.90 18.25 20.96
N ASP A 189 -40.10 16.98 20.57
CA ASP A 189 -39.01 16.04 20.28
C ASP A 189 -38.22 16.46 19.03
N LEU A 190 -38.91 17.05 18.04
CA LEU A 190 -38.28 17.61 16.85
C LEU A 190 -37.37 18.80 17.19
N GLN A 191 -37.86 19.75 18.00
CA GLN A 191 -37.06 20.90 18.44
C GLN A 191 -35.88 20.49 19.32
N ALA A 192 -36.08 19.54 20.24
CA ALA A 192 -34.99 18.99 21.04
C ALA A 192 -33.91 18.32 20.17
N THR A 193 -34.33 17.56 19.15
CA THR A 193 -33.39 16.93 18.21
C THR A 193 -32.63 17.96 17.40
N LYS A 194 -33.29 19.02 16.91
CA LYS A 194 -32.60 20.12 16.21
C LYS A 194 -31.52 20.76 17.05
N ALA A 195 -31.80 21.04 18.33
CA ALA A 195 -30.82 21.62 19.24
C ALA A 195 -29.60 20.69 19.41
N ILE A 196 -29.83 19.38 19.55
CA ILE A 196 -28.74 18.39 19.63
C ILE A 196 -27.93 18.32 18.35
N ILE A 197 -28.57 18.34 17.18
CA ILE A 197 -27.88 18.34 15.89
C ILE A 197 -27.03 19.61 15.73
N ALA A 198 -27.58 20.77 16.10
CA ALA A 198 -26.85 22.04 16.03
C ALA A 198 -25.63 22.08 16.97
N ASP A 199 -25.72 21.47 18.15
CA ASP A 199 -24.65 21.44 19.16
C ASP A 199 -23.55 20.40 18.83
N GLN A 200 -23.95 19.15 18.58
CA GLN A 200 -23.02 18.02 18.45
C GLN A 200 -22.67 17.65 17.00
N PHE A 201 -23.51 18.00 16.03
CA PHE A 201 -23.38 17.59 14.62
C PHE A 201 -23.32 18.81 13.69
N GLN A 202 -22.30 19.65 13.88
CA GLN A 202 -22.11 20.91 13.14
C GLN A 202 -22.00 20.73 11.61
N ASP A 203 -21.66 19.53 11.14
CA ASP A 203 -21.52 19.18 9.72
C ASP A 203 -22.88 19.00 8.99
N LEU A 204 -23.98 18.87 9.75
CA LEU A 204 -25.31 18.65 9.20
C LEU A 204 -26.08 19.98 9.08
N GLN A 205 -26.79 20.14 7.97
CA GLN A 205 -27.84 21.14 7.80
C GLN A 205 -29.19 20.45 7.91
N VAL A 206 -30.10 21.08 8.63
CA VAL A 206 -31.41 20.50 8.93
C VAL A 206 -32.49 21.28 8.21
N THR A 207 -33.39 20.57 7.55
CA THR A 207 -34.55 21.13 6.87
C THR A 207 -35.81 20.43 7.38
N ASP A 208 -36.81 21.22 7.74
CA ASP A 208 -38.11 20.69 8.10
C ASP A 208 -38.85 20.30 6.82
N THR A 209 -39.38 19.07 6.78
CA THR A 209 -40.25 18.66 5.69
C THR A 209 -41.52 18.12 6.30
N THR A 210 -42.60 18.91 6.24
CA THR A 210 -43.91 18.47 6.74
C THR A 210 -44.56 17.58 5.67
N SER A 211 -44.79 16.31 5.99
CA SER A 211 -45.46 15.38 5.07
C SER A 211 -46.53 14.59 5.84
N GLY A 212 -47.77 15.08 5.80
CA GLY A 212 -48.92 14.48 6.49
C GLY A 212 -48.99 14.79 8.00
N THR A 213 -49.48 13.82 8.79
CA THR A 213 -49.64 13.91 10.26
C THR A 213 -48.35 13.75 11.06
N ASP A 214 -47.25 13.31 10.42
CA ASP A 214 -45.94 13.14 11.07
C ASP A 214 -45.00 14.29 10.67
N SER A 215 -44.31 14.87 11.66
CA SER A 215 -43.27 15.88 11.40
C SER A 215 -41.97 15.18 11.03
N LYS A 216 -41.47 15.41 9.81
CA LYS A 216 -40.19 14.85 9.36
C LYS A 216 -39.09 15.90 9.39
N LEU A 217 -37.92 15.47 9.84
CA LEU A 217 -36.69 16.24 9.87
C LEU A 217 -35.73 15.62 8.86
N SER A 218 -35.28 16.41 7.88
CA SER A 218 -34.25 15.98 6.93
C SER A 218 -32.93 16.63 7.29
N ALA A 219 -31.94 15.84 7.70
CA ALA A 219 -30.59 16.29 7.96
C ALA A 219 -29.68 15.87 6.78
N SER A 220 -29.12 16.84 6.06
CA SER A 220 -28.16 16.60 4.96
C SER A 220 -26.79 17.15 5.31
N ILE A 221 -25.74 16.66 4.67
CA ILE A 221 -24.37 17.16 4.89
C ILE A 221 -24.25 18.56 4.26
N LYS A 222 -23.69 19.53 4.99
CA LYS A 222 -23.41 20.88 4.46
C LYS A 222 -22.44 20.79 3.28
N PRO A 223 -22.56 21.64 2.24
CA PRO A 223 -21.63 21.63 1.10
C PRO A 223 -20.15 21.79 1.51
N ASP A 224 -19.87 22.65 2.49
CA ASP A 224 -18.49 22.87 2.99
C ASP A 224 -17.96 21.65 3.76
N ALA A 225 -18.82 21.01 4.58
CA ALA A 225 -18.46 19.77 5.26
C ALA A 225 -18.24 18.64 4.25
N GLY A 226 -19.04 18.59 3.18
CA GLY A 226 -18.88 17.65 2.07
C GLY A 226 -17.50 17.74 1.42
N ARG A 227 -17.02 18.95 1.12
CA ARG A 227 -15.66 19.16 0.57
C ARG A 227 -14.57 18.72 1.56
N ARG A 228 -14.72 19.02 2.85
CA ARG A 228 -13.75 18.57 3.88
C ARG A 228 -13.70 17.06 4.00
N ILE A 229 -14.86 16.39 3.97
CA ILE A 229 -14.96 14.92 4.00
C ILE A 229 -14.28 14.33 2.76
N GLN A 230 -14.51 14.93 1.60
CA GLN A 230 -13.87 14.55 0.33
C GLN A 230 -12.34 14.69 0.38
N GLU A 231 -11.82 15.85 0.79
CA GLU A 231 -10.38 16.07 0.95
C GLU A 231 -9.75 15.11 1.96
N GLN A 232 -10.45 14.85 3.08
CA GLN A 232 -9.99 13.90 4.09
C GLN A 232 -9.99 12.47 3.56
N ALA A 233 -11.02 12.07 2.80
CA ALA A 233 -11.09 10.75 2.18
C ALA A 233 -9.95 10.53 1.18
N LEU A 234 -9.61 11.56 0.40
CA LEU A 234 -8.49 11.52 -0.54
C LEU A 234 -7.14 11.39 0.17
N LYS A 235 -6.89 12.22 1.20
CA LYS A 235 -5.66 12.14 2.02
C LYS A 235 -5.53 10.78 2.69
N GLN A 236 -6.63 10.25 3.24
CA GLN A 236 -6.64 8.92 3.85
C GLN A 236 -6.31 7.83 2.83
N ASN A 237 -6.94 7.86 1.66
CA ASN A 237 -6.64 6.91 0.59
C ASN A 237 -5.17 6.99 0.13
N ILE A 238 -4.57 8.19 0.06
CA ILE A 238 -3.13 8.36 -0.24
C ILE A 238 -2.27 7.67 0.81
N VAL A 239 -2.56 7.86 2.10
CA VAL A 239 -1.82 7.20 3.19
C VAL A 239 -1.99 5.67 3.12
N THR A 240 -3.21 5.19 2.89
CA THR A 240 -3.50 3.76 2.72
C THR A 240 -2.75 3.18 1.51
N LEU A 241 -2.72 3.88 0.37
CA LEU A 241 -1.94 3.47 -0.81
C LEU A 241 -0.45 3.43 -0.52
N HIS A 242 0.07 4.43 0.20
CA HIS A 242 1.47 4.47 0.60
C HIS A 242 1.87 3.24 1.41
N ASN A 243 1.06 2.89 2.42
CA ASN A 243 1.28 1.69 3.21
C ASN A 243 1.18 0.41 2.36
N ARG A 244 0.16 0.29 1.50
CA ARG A 244 -0.01 -0.88 0.59
C ARG A 244 1.17 -1.08 -0.35
N ILE A 245 1.73 0.01 -0.85
CA ILE A 245 2.81 -0.04 -1.83
C ILE A 245 4.16 -0.26 -1.15
N ASN A 246 4.40 0.30 0.03
CA ASN A 246 5.63 0.02 0.78
C ASN A 246 5.77 -1.48 1.08
N GLU A 247 4.66 -2.15 1.35
CA GLU A 247 4.62 -3.60 1.59
C GLU A 247 4.88 -4.44 0.33
N LEU A 248 4.74 -3.86 -0.87
CA LEU A 248 5.19 -4.51 -2.12
C LEU A 248 6.73 -4.56 -2.24
N GLY A 249 7.46 -3.95 -1.31
CA GLY A 249 8.92 -3.85 -1.34
C GLY A 249 9.42 -2.89 -2.43
N VAL A 250 8.57 -1.96 -2.87
CA VAL A 250 8.90 -0.95 -3.87
C VAL A 250 9.73 0.13 -3.18
N ALA A 251 10.94 0.35 -3.67
CA ALA A 251 11.75 1.47 -3.23
C ALA A 251 11.11 2.77 -3.77
N GLU A 252 10.58 3.59 -2.87
CA GLU A 252 10.16 4.99 -3.10
C GLU A 252 9.04 5.18 -4.14
N PRO A 253 7.79 4.80 -3.83
CA PRO A 253 6.66 5.10 -4.68
C PRO A 253 6.30 6.60 -4.63
N VAL A 254 6.03 7.19 -5.80
CA VAL A 254 5.49 8.55 -5.87
C VAL A 254 3.97 8.46 -5.90
N ILE A 255 3.34 8.90 -4.82
CA ILE A 255 1.88 8.93 -4.67
C ILE A 255 1.48 10.37 -4.44
N GLN A 256 0.74 10.95 -5.37
CA GLN A 256 0.37 12.36 -5.32
C GLN A 256 -1.09 12.55 -5.69
N GLN A 257 -1.71 13.55 -5.09
CA GLN A 257 -3.03 14.00 -5.48
C GLN A 257 -2.97 14.70 -6.84
N GLN A 258 -3.87 14.32 -7.75
CA GLN A 258 -4.06 14.97 -9.04
C GLN A 258 -5.50 15.48 -9.16
N GLY A 259 -5.69 16.79 -9.06
CA GLY A 259 -7.03 17.39 -9.07
C GLY A 259 -7.80 17.13 -7.77
N LEU A 260 -9.14 17.05 -7.85
CA LEU A 260 -10.02 16.97 -6.67
C LEU A 260 -10.34 15.53 -6.25
N ASP A 261 -10.35 14.59 -7.19
CA ASP A 261 -10.83 13.22 -7.00
C ASP A 261 -9.86 12.15 -7.53
N ARG A 262 -8.64 12.51 -7.95
CA ARG A 262 -7.67 11.56 -8.53
C ARG A 262 -6.37 11.49 -7.75
N ILE A 263 -5.75 10.32 -7.83
CA ILE A 263 -4.45 10.02 -7.23
C ILE A 263 -3.56 9.45 -8.34
N VAL A 264 -2.40 10.06 -8.55
CA VAL A 264 -1.35 9.53 -9.41
C VAL A 264 -0.43 8.64 -8.58
N VAL A 265 -0.12 7.46 -9.10
CA VAL A 265 0.77 6.49 -8.47
C VAL A 265 1.83 6.08 -9.48
N GLN A 266 3.10 6.28 -9.14
CA GLN A 266 4.24 5.91 -9.95
C GLN A 266 5.11 4.92 -9.19
N LEU A 267 5.32 3.76 -9.80
CA LEU A 267 6.03 2.64 -9.20
C LEU A 267 7.25 2.28 -10.06
N PRO A 268 8.44 2.84 -9.76
CA PRO A 268 9.64 2.57 -10.52
C PRO A 268 10.10 1.12 -10.33
N GLY A 269 10.62 0.50 -11.38
CA GLY A 269 11.18 -0.85 -11.34
C GLY A 269 10.15 -2.00 -11.32
N ILE A 270 8.85 -1.70 -11.20
CA ILE A 270 7.81 -2.73 -11.32
C ILE A 270 7.54 -3.05 -12.79
N GLN A 271 7.61 -4.33 -13.15
CA GLN A 271 7.44 -4.76 -14.54
C GLN A 271 6.09 -5.40 -14.84
N ASP A 272 5.35 -5.82 -13.81
CA ASP A 272 4.01 -6.41 -13.95
C ASP A 272 2.95 -5.55 -13.26
N PRO A 273 2.14 -4.79 -14.02
CA PRO A 273 1.08 -3.98 -13.44
C PRO A 273 -0.06 -4.82 -12.83
N ASN A 274 -0.26 -6.08 -13.25
CA ASN A 274 -1.32 -6.91 -12.70
C ASN A 274 -1.07 -7.25 -11.23
N ARG A 275 0.19 -7.47 -10.86
CA ARG A 275 0.59 -7.67 -9.47
C ARG A 275 0.24 -6.46 -8.61
N VAL A 276 0.52 -5.25 -9.11
CA VAL A 276 0.17 -4.00 -8.44
C VAL A 276 -1.34 -3.85 -8.28
N LYS A 277 -2.10 -4.06 -9.36
CA LYS A 277 -3.56 -3.99 -9.36
C LYS A 277 -4.18 -4.96 -8.36
N SER A 278 -3.62 -6.16 -8.22
CA SER A 278 -4.11 -7.14 -7.27
C SER A 278 -3.99 -6.66 -5.81
N ILE A 279 -2.98 -5.86 -5.46
CA ILE A 279 -2.78 -5.37 -4.09
C ILE A 279 -3.49 -4.03 -3.86
N ILE A 280 -3.46 -3.12 -4.84
CA ILE A 280 -4.14 -1.84 -4.75
C ILE A 280 -5.67 -2.03 -4.80
N GLY A 281 -6.15 -2.86 -5.73
CA GLY A 281 -7.58 -3.11 -5.97
C GLY A 281 -8.23 -4.10 -5.00
N ARG A 282 -7.47 -4.77 -4.12
CA ARG A 282 -8.05 -5.60 -3.05
C ARG A 282 -8.58 -4.70 -1.94
N THR A 283 -9.88 -4.44 -1.99
CA THR A 283 -10.60 -3.81 -0.89
C THR A 283 -10.97 -4.87 0.14
N ALA A 284 -10.12 -5.04 1.15
CA ALA A 284 -10.43 -5.81 2.33
C ALA A 284 -10.91 -4.86 3.44
N THR A 285 -12.14 -5.02 3.90
CA THR A 285 -12.63 -4.31 5.10
C THR A 285 -12.84 -5.33 6.21
N LEU A 286 -12.19 -5.10 7.35
CA LEU A 286 -12.41 -5.89 8.55
C LEU A 286 -13.56 -5.31 9.35
N GLU A 287 -14.45 -6.17 9.79
CA GLU A 287 -15.54 -5.84 10.70
C GLU A 287 -15.61 -6.84 11.83
N VAL A 288 -15.83 -6.34 13.04
CA VAL A 288 -16.06 -7.15 14.23
C VAL A 288 -17.52 -7.02 14.62
N ARG A 289 -18.22 -8.15 14.68
CA ARG A 289 -19.65 -8.23 14.98
C ARG A 289 -19.90 -9.31 16.04
N LEU A 290 -20.93 -9.15 16.87
CA LEU A 290 -21.35 -10.20 17.80
C LEU A 290 -22.12 -11.30 17.06
N VAL A 291 -21.91 -12.55 17.46
CA VAL A 291 -22.70 -13.69 16.96
C VAL A 291 -24.08 -13.66 17.63
N ASP A 292 -25.11 -14.01 16.86
CA ASP A 292 -26.44 -14.24 17.40
C ASP A 292 -26.57 -15.72 17.77
N GLU A 293 -26.70 -16.01 19.06
CA GLU A 293 -26.79 -17.36 19.62
C GLU A 293 -28.22 -17.73 20.02
N SER A 294 -29.22 -16.94 19.61
CA SER A 294 -30.63 -17.29 19.85
C SER A 294 -31.01 -18.62 19.20
N SER A 295 -32.06 -19.26 19.72
CA SER A 295 -32.61 -20.50 19.13
C SER A 295 -33.04 -20.30 17.68
N GLU A 296 -33.51 -19.10 17.34
CA GLU A 296 -33.89 -18.68 15.99
C GLU A 296 -32.67 -18.52 15.07
N ALA A 297 -31.58 -17.94 15.57
CA ALA A 297 -30.33 -17.85 14.81
C ALA A 297 -29.70 -19.23 14.59
N SER A 298 -29.76 -20.12 15.58
CA SER A 298 -29.25 -21.49 15.46
C SER A 298 -30.03 -22.31 14.42
N SER A 299 -31.36 -22.17 14.36
CA SER A 299 -32.16 -22.83 13.32
C SER A 299 -31.89 -22.25 11.92
N ALA A 300 -31.68 -20.93 11.81
CA ALA A 300 -31.31 -20.26 10.56
C ALA A 300 -29.90 -20.64 10.06
N ALA A 301 -28.96 -20.92 10.97
CA ALA A 301 -27.63 -21.40 10.62
C ALA A 301 -27.73 -22.74 9.86
N VAL A 302 -28.51 -23.69 10.38
CA VAL A 302 -28.72 -25.03 9.79
C VAL A 302 -29.72 -25.02 8.62
N GLY A 303 -30.32 -23.86 8.31
CA GLY A 303 -31.24 -23.70 7.17
C GLY A 303 -32.68 -24.13 7.47
N ALA A 304 -33.04 -24.32 8.73
CA ALA A 304 -34.37 -24.72 9.19
C ALA A 304 -35.31 -23.53 9.48
N GLY A 305 -34.87 -22.28 9.27
CA GLY A 305 -35.66 -21.07 9.51
C GLY A 305 -35.09 -19.82 8.86
N PRO A 306 -35.88 -18.72 8.79
CA PRO A 306 -35.43 -17.43 8.27
C PRO A 306 -34.41 -16.76 9.21
N VAL A 307 -33.53 -15.92 8.65
CA VAL A 307 -32.55 -15.15 9.45
C VAL A 307 -33.29 -14.13 10.33
N PRO A 308 -33.02 -14.06 11.65
CA PRO A 308 -33.65 -13.10 12.55
C PRO A 308 -33.48 -11.64 12.13
N PHE A 309 -34.45 -10.80 12.49
CA PHE A 309 -34.38 -9.36 12.19
C PHE A 309 -33.17 -8.73 12.90
N GLY A 310 -32.35 -8.00 12.15
CA GLY A 310 -31.11 -7.41 12.69
C GLY A 310 -29.91 -8.36 12.70
N ALA A 311 -30.01 -9.54 12.09
CA ALA A 311 -28.91 -10.47 11.87
C ALA A 311 -28.64 -10.73 10.38
N GLU A 312 -27.45 -11.24 10.06
CA GLU A 312 -26.98 -11.63 8.73
C GLU A 312 -26.25 -12.96 8.80
N LYS A 313 -26.37 -13.76 7.74
CA LYS A 313 -25.74 -15.07 7.62
C LYS A 313 -24.45 -14.94 6.81
N TYR A 314 -23.34 -15.37 7.39
CA TYR A 314 -22.06 -15.52 6.71
C TYR A 314 -21.53 -16.94 6.84
N LEU A 315 -20.59 -17.30 5.97
CA LEU A 315 -19.92 -18.59 6.02
C LEU A 315 -18.53 -18.41 6.63
N GLU A 316 -18.19 -19.30 7.54
CA GLU A 316 -16.83 -19.49 8.03
C GLU A 316 -16.02 -20.30 7.00
N ARG A 317 -14.69 -20.19 7.06
CA ARG A 317 -13.73 -20.80 6.13
C ARG A 317 -13.89 -22.32 5.93
N LYS A 318 -14.44 -23.04 6.92
CA LYS A 318 -14.76 -24.48 6.86
C LYS A 318 -16.17 -24.78 6.34
N GLY A 319 -16.87 -23.79 5.81
CA GLY A 319 -18.26 -23.87 5.33
C GLY A 319 -19.32 -23.83 6.45
N LEU A 320 -18.91 -23.57 7.70
CA LEU A 320 -19.82 -23.47 8.83
C LEU A 320 -20.58 -22.13 8.78
N PRO A 321 -21.92 -22.14 8.69
CA PRO A 321 -22.70 -20.90 8.70
C PRO A 321 -22.71 -20.29 10.10
N VAL A 322 -22.39 -19.00 10.19
CA VAL A 322 -22.43 -18.20 11.42
C VAL A 322 -23.40 -17.05 11.21
N ILE A 323 -24.36 -16.91 12.12
CA ILE A 323 -25.29 -15.77 12.13
C ILE A 323 -24.70 -14.68 13.01
N VAL A 324 -24.48 -13.50 12.44
CA VAL A 324 -23.93 -12.34 13.13
C VAL A 324 -24.95 -11.21 13.18
N LYS A 325 -24.89 -10.39 14.23
CA LYS A 325 -25.71 -9.18 14.31
C LYS A 325 -25.26 -8.16 13.26
N LYS A 326 -26.19 -7.40 12.68
CA LYS A 326 -25.90 -6.33 11.71
C LYS A 326 -25.09 -5.17 12.28
N GLN A 327 -25.13 -4.98 13.61
CA GLN A 327 -24.40 -3.91 14.26
C GLN A 327 -22.89 -4.19 14.24
N VAL A 328 -22.14 -3.32 13.56
CA VAL A 328 -20.68 -3.33 13.55
C VAL A 328 -20.15 -2.68 14.82
N ILE A 329 -19.26 -3.39 15.53
CA ILE A 329 -18.67 -2.93 16.80
C ILE A 329 -17.33 -2.25 16.55
N LEU A 330 -16.48 -2.90 15.77
CA LEU A 330 -15.20 -2.34 15.31
C LEU A 330 -15.07 -2.54 13.81
N THR A 331 -14.36 -1.62 13.18
CA THR A 331 -13.91 -1.73 11.80
C THR A 331 -12.39 -1.72 11.76
N GLY A 332 -11.82 -2.05 10.60
CA GLY A 332 -10.39 -1.93 10.37
C GLY A 332 -9.82 -0.51 10.53
N GLU A 333 -10.65 0.53 10.53
CA GLU A 333 -10.22 1.92 10.80
C GLU A 333 -9.73 2.12 12.24
N ASN A 334 -10.13 1.24 13.15
CA ASN A 334 -9.75 1.30 14.56
C ASN A 334 -8.47 0.47 14.85
N LEU A 335 -7.80 -0.03 13.81
CA LEU A 335 -6.54 -0.76 13.91
C LEU A 335 -5.35 0.17 13.65
N THR A 336 -4.34 0.11 14.51
CA THR A 336 -3.06 0.82 14.32
C THR A 336 -2.01 -0.05 13.68
N ASP A 337 -2.00 -1.36 13.98
CA ASP A 337 -1.04 -2.31 13.45
C ASP A 337 -1.62 -3.73 13.38
N ALA A 338 -1.10 -4.53 12.47
CA ALA A 338 -1.38 -5.96 12.34
C ALA A 338 -0.09 -6.71 12.01
N GLN A 339 0.31 -7.64 12.86
CA GLN A 339 1.55 -8.41 12.73
C GLN A 339 1.24 -9.90 12.65
N PRO A 340 1.82 -10.62 11.68
CA PRO A 340 1.76 -12.07 11.67
C PRO A 340 2.59 -12.62 12.84
N GLY A 341 2.13 -13.71 13.44
CA GLY A 341 2.81 -14.37 14.54
C GLY A 341 2.33 -15.79 14.72
N PHE A 342 2.64 -16.35 15.87
CA PHE A 342 2.20 -17.68 16.27
C PHE A 342 1.51 -17.58 17.62
N ASP A 343 0.41 -18.31 17.78
CA ASP A 343 -0.25 -18.43 19.07
C ASP A 343 0.66 -19.19 20.04
N THR A 344 0.91 -18.58 21.20
CA THR A 344 1.75 -19.14 22.27
C THR A 344 1.24 -20.47 22.82
N GLN A 345 -0.06 -20.77 22.69
CA GLN A 345 -0.65 -22.01 23.23
C GLN A 345 -0.69 -23.14 22.22
N THR A 346 -1.13 -22.86 20.99
CA THR A 346 -1.37 -23.88 19.96
C THR A 346 -0.24 -24.01 18.96
N GLN A 347 0.70 -23.04 18.93
CA GLN A 347 1.72 -22.88 17.89
C GLN A 347 1.15 -22.78 16.46
N GLU A 348 -0.15 -22.50 16.33
CA GLU A 348 -0.77 -22.20 15.04
C GLU A 348 -0.41 -20.76 14.62
N ALA A 349 -0.37 -20.52 13.31
CA ALA A 349 -0.21 -19.16 12.81
C ALA A 349 -1.40 -18.29 13.24
N ALA A 350 -1.11 -17.04 13.60
CA ALA A 350 -2.10 -16.08 14.08
C ALA A 350 -1.75 -14.68 13.58
N VAL A 351 -2.73 -13.77 13.61
CA VAL A 351 -2.52 -12.34 13.36
C VAL A 351 -2.75 -11.57 14.63
N HIS A 352 -1.71 -10.91 15.13
CA HIS A 352 -1.79 -10.02 16.28
C HIS A 352 -2.18 -8.61 15.81
N LEU A 353 -3.27 -8.10 16.35
CA LEU A 353 -3.83 -6.80 16.04
C LEU A 353 -3.60 -5.85 17.22
N THR A 354 -3.27 -4.61 16.90
CA THR A 354 -3.25 -3.50 17.85
C THR A 354 -4.34 -2.51 17.49
N LEU A 355 -5.20 -2.20 18.46
CA LEU A 355 -6.28 -1.24 18.35
C LEU A 355 -5.80 0.16 18.74
N ASP A 356 -6.43 1.19 18.18
CA ASP A 356 -6.24 2.57 18.60
C ASP A 356 -6.92 2.84 19.97
N ALA A 357 -6.76 4.05 20.51
CA ALA A 357 -7.32 4.39 21.82
C ALA A 357 -8.86 4.35 21.84
N LYS A 358 -9.51 4.70 20.73
CA LYS A 358 -10.98 4.68 20.61
C LYS A 358 -11.49 3.24 20.53
N GLY A 359 -10.91 2.44 19.63
CA GLY A 359 -11.20 1.03 19.43
C GLY A 359 -10.97 0.22 20.70
N SER A 360 -9.87 0.46 21.42
CA SER A 360 -9.58 -0.21 22.68
C SER A 360 -10.65 0.02 23.76
N ARG A 361 -11.22 1.24 23.84
CA ARG A 361 -12.31 1.56 24.78
C ARG A 361 -13.60 0.85 24.40
N ILE A 362 -14.01 0.95 23.13
CA ILE A 362 -15.21 0.29 22.61
C ILE A 362 -15.11 -1.22 22.80
N PHE A 363 -13.95 -1.81 22.50
CA PHE A 363 -13.71 -3.23 22.63
C PHE A 363 -13.76 -3.69 24.08
N ARG A 364 -13.17 -2.92 25.00
CA ARG A 364 -13.23 -3.20 26.45
C ARG A 364 -14.68 -3.22 26.96
N ASP A 365 -15.46 -2.21 26.61
CA ASP A 365 -16.82 -2.08 27.11
C ASP A 365 -17.72 -3.18 26.54
N VAL A 366 -17.59 -3.50 25.23
CA VAL A 366 -18.35 -4.59 24.60
C VAL A 366 -17.94 -5.97 25.12
N THR A 367 -16.65 -6.23 25.33
CA THR A 367 -16.19 -7.52 25.88
C THR A 367 -16.61 -7.71 27.33
N ARG A 368 -16.63 -6.64 28.14
CA ARG A 368 -17.14 -6.67 29.52
C ARG A 368 -18.61 -7.09 29.59
N GLU A 369 -19.45 -6.57 28.70
CA GLU A 369 -20.90 -6.84 28.69
C GLU A 369 -21.27 -8.19 28.05
N ASN A 370 -20.35 -8.81 27.30
CA ASN A 370 -20.63 -10.00 26.49
C ASN A 370 -19.71 -11.18 26.80
N VAL A 371 -19.15 -11.26 28.01
CA VAL A 371 -18.40 -12.44 28.47
C VAL A 371 -19.25 -13.71 28.31
N GLY A 372 -18.65 -14.76 27.73
CA GLY A 372 -19.28 -16.03 27.43
C GLY A 372 -19.97 -16.12 26.06
N LYS A 373 -20.15 -15.00 25.34
CA LYS A 373 -20.72 -14.98 23.98
C LYS A 373 -19.64 -15.03 22.92
N ARG A 374 -19.99 -15.50 21.71
CA ARG A 374 -19.08 -15.46 20.56
C ARG A 374 -19.03 -14.10 19.86
N MET A 375 -17.86 -13.77 19.36
CA MET A 375 -17.60 -12.57 18.56
C MET A 375 -16.97 -13.01 17.24
N ALA A 376 -17.57 -12.60 16.13
CA ALA A 376 -17.08 -12.92 14.79
C ALA A 376 -16.21 -11.78 14.25
N ILE A 377 -15.09 -12.17 13.64
CA ILE A 377 -14.24 -11.29 12.84
C ILE A 377 -14.52 -11.62 11.39
N LEU A 378 -15.06 -10.64 10.67
CA LEU A 378 -15.43 -10.75 9.26
C LEU A 378 -14.43 -10.00 8.40
N LEU A 379 -14.02 -10.62 7.31
CA LEU A 379 -13.27 -9.98 6.25
C LEU A 379 -14.20 -9.87 5.04
N PHE A 380 -14.41 -8.65 4.56
CA PHE A 380 -15.14 -8.41 3.33
C PHE A 380 -14.17 -8.15 2.20
N GLU A 381 -14.20 -8.99 1.17
CA GLU A 381 -13.47 -8.77 -0.08
C GLU A 381 -14.48 -8.63 -1.23
N LYS A 382 -14.41 -7.54 -2.00
CA LYS A 382 -15.31 -7.28 -3.16
C LYS A 382 -16.80 -7.45 -2.81
N GLY A 383 -17.20 -7.04 -1.61
CA GLY A 383 -18.59 -7.14 -1.12
C GLY A 383 -19.02 -8.53 -0.63
N LYS A 384 -18.14 -9.53 -0.65
CA LYS A 384 -18.38 -10.86 -0.06
C LYS A 384 -17.75 -10.92 1.32
N GLY A 385 -18.57 -11.10 2.35
CA GLY A 385 -18.11 -11.29 3.73
C GLY A 385 -17.81 -12.76 4.01
N GLU A 386 -16.66 -13.02 4.61
CA GLU A 386 -16.26 -14.33 5.13
C GLU A 386 -15.92 -14.19 6.62
N VAL A 387 -16.39 -15.14 7.44
CA VAL A 387 -16.01 -15.20 8.85
C VAL A 387 -14.64 -15.87 8.94
N VAL A 388 -13.65 -15.10 9.36
CA VAL A 388 -12.27 -15.60 9.53
C VAL A 388 -12.21 -16.47 10.78
N THR A 389 -12.79 -15.99 11.87
CA THR A 389 -12.86 -16.70 13.15
C THR A 389 -13.99 -16.14 14.00
N ALA A 390 -14.60 -16.98 14.83
CA ALA A 390 -15.66 -16.60 15.76
C ALA A 390 -15.40 -17.11 17.19
N PRO A 391 -14.35 -16.62 17.87
CA PRO A 391 -13.98 -17.05 19.22
C PRO A 391 -15.00 -16.61 20.28
N VAL A 392 -14.97 -17.32 21.42
CA VAL A 392 -15.74 -16.96 22.62
C VAL A 392 -14.98 -15.91 23.42
N ILE A 393 -15.68 -14.87 23.87
CA ILE A 393 -15.14 -13.84 24.76
C ILE A 393 -14.98 -14.45 26.16
N ARG A 394 -13.75 -14.65 26.62
CA ARG A 394 -13.46 -15.29 27.92
C ARG A 394 -13.38 -14.31 29.09
N SER A 395 -12.93 -13.08 28.83
CA SER A 395 -12.74 -12.02 29.81
C SER A 395 -12.82 -10.66 29.14
N GLU A 396 -12.90 -9.60 29.94
CA GLU A 396 -12.74 -8.21 29.46
C GLU A 396 -11.36 -8.01 28.83
N ILE A 397 -11.30 -7.38 27.65
CA ILE A 397 -10.05 -7.10 26.93
C ILE A 397 -9.82 -5.59 26.90
N GLY A 398 -9.07 -5.08 27.88
CA GLY A 398 -8.75 -3.65 28.01
C GLY A 398 -7.43 -3.19 27.38
N GLY A 399 -6.55 -4.13 27.02
CA GLY A 399 -5.18 -3.84 26.60
C GLY A 399 -4.99 -3.42 25.13
N GLY A 400 -6.07 -3.34 24.35
CA GLY A 400 -6.02 -2.96 22.93
C GLY A 400 -5.34 -3.97 22.00
N ARG A 401 -4.85 -5.09 22.51
CA ARG A 401 -4.25 -6.18 21.71
C ARG A 401 -5.25 -7.30 21.53
N VAL A 402 -5.47 -7.70 20.28
CA VAL A 402 -6.38 -8.78 19.91
C VAL A 402 -5.62 -9.76 19.03
N GLN A 403 -5.96 -11.04 19.11
CA GLN A 403 -5.40 -12.05 18.19
C GLN A 403 -6.51 -12.65 17.34
N ILE A 404 -6.28 -12.73 16.05
CA ILE A 404 -7.05 -13.58 15.14
C ILE A 404 -6.34 -14.93 15.10
N SER A 405 -6.94 -15.94 15.70
CA SER A 405 -6.42 -17.31 15.73
C SER A 405 -7.42 -18.27 15.08
N GLY A 406 -6.91 -19.38 14.53
CA GLY A 406 -7.69 -20.49 14.00
C GLY A 406 -7.23 -20.92 12.62
N SER A 407 -6.76 -22.16 12.50
CA SER A 407 -6.49 -22.92 11.26
C SER A 407 -6.09 -22.08 10.03
N MET A 408 -5.16 -21.15 10.20
CA MET A 408 -4.58 -20.36 9.12
C MET A 408 -3.15 -20.81 8.89
N THR A 409 -2.70 -20.75 7.65
CA THR A 409 -1.29 -21.02 7.33
C THR A 409 -0.41 -19.81 7.65
N THR A 410 0.89 -20.01 7.81
CA THR A 410 1.85 -18.93 8.08
C THR A 410 1.79 -17.83 7.02
N VAL A 411 1.59 -18.22 5.76
CA VAL A 411 1.51 -17.27 4.64
C VAL A 411 0.16 -16.55 4.62
N GLU A 412 -0.94 -17.24 4.92
CA GLU A 412 -2.25 -16.57 5.08
C GLU A 412 -2.25 -15.56 6.22
N ALA A 413 -1.57 -15.87 7.33
CA ALA A 413 -1.38 -14.92 8.42
C ALA A 413 -0.61 -13.68 7.95
N ASN A 414 0.45 -13.85 7.15
CA ASN A 414 1.19 -12.74 6.54
C ASN A 414 0.31 -11.92 5.60
N ASP A 415 -0.43 -12.55 4.69
CA ASP A 415 -1.30 -11.86 3.72
C ASP A 415 -2.44 -11.13 4.41
N THR A 416 -3.05 -11.75 5.42
CA THR A 416 -4.12 -11.12 6.21
C THR A 416 -3.56 -9.97 7.02
N ALA A 417 -2.42 -10.15 7.70
CA ALA A 417 -1.75 -9.08 8.44
C ALA A 417 -1.41 -7.90 7.52
N LEU A 418 -0.91 -8.17 6.31
CA LEU A 418 -0.64 -7.18 5.29
C LEU A 418 -1.91 -6.38 4.92
N LEU A 419 -3.01 -7.07 4.60
CA LEU A 419 -4.27 -6.42 4.23
C LEU A 419 -4.85 -5.57 5.37
N LEU A 420 -4.71 -6.03 6.61
CA LEU A 420 -5.19 -5.33 7.79
C LEU A 420 -4.32 -4.13 8.16
N ARG A 421 -2.98 -4.26 8.07
CA ARG A 421 -2.01 -3.20 8.33
C ARG A 421 -2.07 -2.09 7.28
N ALA A 422 -2.28 -2.49 6.03
CA ALA A 422 -2.53 -1.57 4.94
C ALA A 422 -3.68 -0.60 5.24
N GLY A 423 -4.64 -1.01 6.07
CA GLY A 423 -5.80 -0.22 6.46
C GLY A 423 -6.92 -0.27 5.42
N SER A 424 -8.11 0.14 5.86
CA SER A 424 -9.26 0.31 4.97
C SER A 424 -9.14 1.58 4.14
N LEU A 425 -9.63 1.52 2.91
CA LEU A 425 -9.85 2.73 2.11
C LEU A 425 -11.01 3.54 2.68
N ALA A 426 -10.88 4.86 2.66
CA ALA A 426 -11.97 5.77 3.00
C ALA A 426 -13.11 5.66 1.98
N ALA A 427 -12.76 5.51 0.70
CA ALA A 427 -13.69 5.31 -0.39
C ALA A 427 -13.10 4.40 -1.49
N PRO A 428 -13.95 3.65 -2.23
CA PRO A 428 -13.53 2.87 -3.39
C PRO A 428 -12.80 3.73 -4.43
N MET A 429 -11.93 3.09 -5.21
CA MET A 429 -11.23 3.75 -6.32
C MET A 429 -11.17 2.85 -7.55
N GLU A 430 -11.14 3.47 -8.72
CA GLU A 430 -11.05 2.80 -10.01
C GLU A 430 -9.82 3.30 -10.77
N ILE A 431 -9.20 2.44 -11.58
CA ILE A 431 -8.06 2.82 -12.42
C ILE A 431 -8.63 3.36 -13.73
N ILE A 432 -8.37 4.64 -14.03
CA ILE A 432 -8.85 5.30 -15.24
C ILE A 432 -7.79 5.40 -16.34
N GLU A 433 -6.51 5.47 -15.96
CA GLU A 433 -5.38 5.44 -16.91
C GLU A 433 -4.25 4.56 -16.37
N GLU A 434 -3.57 3.88 -17.29
CA GLU A 434 -2.45 3.00 -16.99
C GLU A 434 -1.41 3.10 -18.11
N PHE A 435 -0.18 3.44 -17.72
CA PHE A 435 0.98 3.36 -18.60
C PHE A 435 2.02 2.47 -17.96
N THR A 436 2.55 1.52 -18.73
CA THR A 436 3.72 0.73 -18.32
C THR A 436 4.87 1.09 -19.23
N ILE A 437 5.96 1.58 -18.64
CA ILE A 437 7.18 1.91 -19.37
C ILE A 437 8.13 0.72 -19.27
N GLY A 438 8.44 0.14 -20.42
CA GLY A 438 9.34 -1.00 -20.51
C GLY A 438 10.78 -0.63 -20.10
N PRO A 439 11.52 -1.52 -19.42
CA PRO A 439 12.91 -1.27 -19.04
C PRO A 439 13.85 -0.98 -20.21
N THR A 440 13.53 -1.47 -21.42
CA THR A 440 14.35 -1.29 -22.61
C THR A 440 14.42 0.17 -23.07
N LEU A 441 13.28 0.88 -23.03
CA LEU A 441 13.22 2.32 -23.33
C LEU A 441 14.00 3.13 -22.28
N GLY A 442 13.87 2.75 -21.01
CA GLY A 442 14.62 3.37 -19.91
C GLY A 442 16.13 3.17 -20.03
N ALA A 443 16.59 1.94 -20.28
CA ALA A 443 18.00 1.60 -20.47
C ALA A 443 18.63 2.34 -21.66
N GLU A 444 17.90 2.48 -22.76
CA GLU A 444 18.36 3.26 -23.91
C GLU A 444 18.50 4.76 -23.56
N ASN A 445 17.53 5.31 -22.82
CA ASN A 445 17.57 6.69 -22.34
C ASN A 445 18.73 6.93 -21.36
N ILE A 446 19.02 5.99 -20.46
CA ILE A 446 20.18 6.04 -19.56
C ILE A 446 21.47 6.08 -20.37
N THR A 447 21.61 5.18 -21.34
CA THR A 447 22.82 5.06 -22.17
C THR A 447 23.07 6.34 -22.97
N LYS A 448 22.02 6.88 -23.61
CA LYS A 448 22.09 8.16 -24.33
C LYS A 448 22.39 9.34 -23.40
N GLY A 449 21.79 9.37 -22.21
CA GLY A 449 22.01 10.41 -21.21
C GLY A 449 23.46 10.42 -20.71
N PHE A 450 24.01 9.25 -20.37
CA PHE A 450 25.40 9.10 -19.95
C PHE A 450 26.37 9.50 -21.07
N HIS A 451 26.13 9.05 -22.31
CA HIS A 451 26.93 9.46 -23.46
C HIS A 451 26.86 10.96 -23.72
N SER A 452 25.68 11.59 -23.57
CA SER A 452 25.52 13.04 -23.75
C SER A 452 26.36 13.83 -22.74
N VAL A 453 26.28 13.47 -21.45
CA VAL A 453 27.10 14.10 -20.39
C VAL A 453 28.59 13.84 -20.63
N ALA A 454 28.99 12.62 -20.99
CA ALA A 454 30.37 12.26 -21.23
C ALA A 454 30.98 12.99 -22.44
N TRP A 455 30.26 13.07 -23.57
CA TRP A 455 30.71 13.82 -24.74
C TRP A 455 30.72 15.33 -24.48
N GLY A 456 29.71 15.86 -23.77
CA GLY A 456 29.69 17.26 -23.33
C GLY A 456 30.91 17.61 -22.48
N PHE A 457 31.22 16.77 -21.49
CA PHE A 457 32.41 16.89 -20.65
C PHE A 457 33.70 16.86 -21.49
N ALA A 458 33.82 15.88 -22.39
CA ALA A 458 35.00 15.73 -23.23
C ALA A 458 35.24 16.96 -24.13
N VAL A 459 34.17 17.50 -24.73
CA VAL A 459 34.24 18.70 -25.59
C VAL A 459 34.61 19.93 -24.78
N ILE A 460 34.02 20.12 -23.59
CA ILE A 460 34.36 21.25 -22.70
C ILE A 460 35.83 21.16 -22.26
N CYS A 461 36.28 19.98 -21.83
CA CYS A 461 37.67 19.77 -21.43
C CYS A 461 38.64 20.01 -22.59
N LEU A 462 38.31 19.52 -23.79
CA LEU A 462 39.13 19.75 -24.99
C LEU A 462 39.20 21.24 -25.34
N PHE A 463 38.08 21.95 -25.26
CA PHE A 463 38.01 23.39 -25.50
C PHE A 463 38.82 24.18 -24.46
N MET A 464 38.70 23.84 -23.17
CA MET A 464 39.50 24.47 -22.12
C MET A 464 40.99 24.20 -22.32
N ALA A 465 41.37 22.98 -22.65
CA ALA A 465 42.76 22.62 -22.89
C ALA A 465 43.33 23.33 -24.13
N SER A 466 42.56 23.49 -25.20
CA SER A 466 43.01 24.19 -26.40
C SER A 466 43.11 25.71 -26.21
N TYR A 467 42.15 26.31 -25.50
CA TYR A 467 42.09 27.76 -25.30
C TYR A 467 43.01 28.25 -24.17
N TYR A 468 43.08 27.52 -23.04
CA TYR A 468 43.82 27.89 -21.84
C TYR A 468 45.10 27.07 -21.59
N MET A 469 45.47 26.17 -22.51
CA MET A 469 46.67 25.33 -22.44
C MET A 469 46.78 24.58 -21.09
N LEU A 470 47.87 24.80 -20.33
CA LEU A 470 48.14 24.13 -19.05
C LEU A 470 47.10 24.49 -17.97
N PHE A 471 46.62 25.74 -17.95
CA PHE A 471 45.56 26.14 -17.01
C PHE A 471 44.23 25.47 -17.34
N GLY A 472 43.98 25.22 -18.64
CA GLY A 472 42.82 24.46 -19.10
C GLY A 472 42.80 23.03 -18.56
N LEU A 473 43.96 22.38 -18.46
CA LEU A 473 44.06 21.03 -17.89
C LEU A 473 43.69 21.02 -16.40
N PHE A 474 44.16 22.01 -15.62
CA PHE A 474 43.79 22.12 -14.20
C PHE A 474 42.29 22.41 -14.01
N SER A 475 41.70 23.25 -14.86
CA SER A 475 40.26 23.50 -14.85
C SER A 475 39.47 22.25 -15.22
N GLY A 476 39.91 21.46 -16.20
CA GLY A 476 39.27 20.19 -16.56
C GLY A 476 39.30 19.17 -15.40
N VAL A 477 40.39 19.10 -14.64
CA VAL A 477 40.47 18.27 -13.43
C VAL A 477 39.52 18.79 -12.33
N ALA A 478 39.44 20.11 -12.14
CA ALA A 478 38.50 20.70 -11.17
C ALA A 478 37.04 20.41 -11.55
N LEU A 479 36.70 20.49 -12.84
CA LEU A 479 35.38 20.15 -13.37
C LEU A 479 35.06 18.66 -13.15
N ALA A 480 36.03 17.76 -13.38
CA ALA A 480 35.87 16.33 -13.12
C ALA A 480 35.59 16.03 -11.63
N VAL A 481 36.31 16.70 -10.74
CA VAL A 481 36.10 16.58 -9.28
C VAL A 481 34.73 17.14 -8.90
N ASN A 482 34.30 18.26 -9.49
CA ASN A 482 32.98 18.83 -9.24
C ASN A 482 31.86 17.86 -9.67
N LEU A 483 31.96 17.26 -10.86
CA LEU A 483 31.00 16.26 -11.34
C LEU A 483 30.95 15.03 -10.43
N LEU A 484 32.12 14.52 -10.02
CA LEU A 484 32.22 13.39 -9.09
C LEU A 484 31.53 13.71 -7.75
N LEU A 485 31.79 14.88 -7.18
CA LEU A 485 31.16 15.30 -5.93
C LEU A 485 29.65 15.52 -6.08
N LEU A 486 29.19 16.06 -7.21
CA LEU A 486 27.76 16.22 -7.48
C LEU A 486 27.06 14.87 -7.49
N VAL A 487 27.60 13.88 -8.19
CA VAL A 487 27.04 12.52 -8.21
C VAL A 487 27.08 11.86 -6.83
N ALA A 488 28.19 12.06 -6.08
CA ALA A 488 28.30 11.54 -4.72
C ALA A 488 27.24 12.13 -3.78
N VAL A 489 26.97 13.43 -3.87
CA VAL A 489 25.93 14.10 -3.06
C VAL A 489 24.54 13.60 -3.44
N LEU A 490 24.23 13.46 -4.73
CA LEU A 490 22.94 12.91 -5.18
C LEU A 490 22.74 11.47 -4.72
N SER A 491 23.79 10.65 -4.75
CA SER A 491 23.78 9.28 -4.18
C SER A 491 23.61 9.30 -2.66
N MET A 492 24.32 10.16 -1.94
CA MET A 492 24.20 10.25 -0.47
C MET A 492 22.81 10.72 -0.02
N LEU A 493 22.22 11.67 -0.74
CA LEU A 493 20.85 12.15 -0.50
C LEU A 493 19.78 11.19 -1.02
N GLN A 494 20.16 10.10 -1.69
CA GLN A 494 19.24 9.17 -2.34
C GLN A 494 18.24 9.89 -3.26
N ALA A 495 18.70 10.89 -4.00
CA ALA A 495 17.86 11.65 -4.91
C ALA A 495 17.53 10.81 -6.16
N THR A 496 16.27 10.86 -6.61
CA THR A 496 15.84 10.19 -7.83
C THR A 496 16.30 10.95 -9.08
N LEU A 497 17.13 10.32 -9.91
CA LEU A 497 17.60 10.84 -11.18
C LEU A 497 16.56 10.56 -12.28
N THR A 498 16.08 11.62 -12.93
CA THR A 498 15.15 11.56 -14.07
C THR A 498 15.86 12.01 -15.36
N LEU A 499 15.21 11.85 -16.52
CA LEU A 499 15.75 12.32 -17.80
C LEU A 499 15.97 13.85 -17.79
N PRO A 500 15.03 14.69 -17.30
CA PRO A 500 15.29 16.11 -17.06
C PRO A 500 16.45 16.36 -16.09
N GLY A 501 16.61 15.53 -15.05
CA GLY A 501 17.74 15.61 -14.12
C GLY A 501 19.10 15.41 -14.81
N MET A 502 19.21 14.46 -15.74
CA MET A 502 20.43 14.29 -16.56
C MET A 502 20.72 15.50 -17.45
N ALA A 503 19.68 16.09 -18.05
CA ALA A 503 19.83 17.32 -18.82
C ALA A 503 20.29 18.50 -17.94
N ALA A 504 19.76 18.61 -16.73
CA ALA A 504 20.18 19.61 -15.76
C ALA A 504 21.64 19.42 -15.32
N MET A 505 22.12 18.18 -15.16
CA MET A 505 23.54 17.90 -14.91
C MET A 505 24.43 18.34 -16.08
N ALA A 506 24.02 18.06 -17.32
CA ALA A 506 24.75 18.52 -18.51
C ALA A 506 24.81 20.06 -18.57
N LEU A 507 23.72 20.75 -18.21
CA LEU A 507 23.69 22.20 -18.12
C LEU A 507 24.60 22.73 -17.00
N ALA A 508 24.53 22.12 -15.81
CA ALA A 508 25.38 22.49 -14.68
C ALA A 508 26.87 22.33 -15.02
N LEU A 509 27.21 21.30 -15.80
CA LEU A 509 28.56 21.08 -16.31
C LEU A 509 29.03 22.18 -17.27
N GLY A 510 28.14 22.74 -18.08
CA GLY A 510 28.47 23.86 -18.97
C GLY A 510 28.61 25.21 -18.26
N MET A 511 27.97 25.37 -17.09
CA MET A 511 28.05 26.58 -16.27
C MET A 511 29.23 26.59 -15.30
N ALA A 512 29.65 25.41 -14.82
CA ALA A 512 30.78 25.23 -13.92
C ALA A 512 32.12 25.34 -14.67
#